data_AF-A0A661N2S3-F1
#
_entry.id   AF-A0A661N2S3-F1
#
_cell.length_a   1.000
_cell.length_b   1.000
_cell.length_c   1.000
_cell.angle_alpha   90.00
_cell.angle_beta   90.00
_cell.angle_gamma   90.00
#
_symmetry.space_group_name_H-M   'P 1'
#
loop_
_entity.id
_entity.type
_entity.pdbx_description
1 polymer ?
#
loop_
_entity_poly.entity_id
_entity_poly.type
_entity_poly.pdbx_seq_one_letter_code
_entity_poly.pdbx_strand_id
1 'polypeptide(L)'
;MLFAFAATAIPLGLWVDDIGGPEAFVERYGIAAPLLTVPIHAVISVTPFPSELFVLANGTAYGWLLGGALGWMGWTLASLIQYALASRTAVDFDVDRHLDKLPARLRELPVDHPLFLILGRQVPFGFHVVNVLAGVKRISLLRFAICAGIGSVPGAVLYAGLGAGIQLL
;
A
#
# COMPACT_ATOMS: atom_id res chain seq x y z
N MET A 1 -13.55 -12.91 -7.11
CA MET A 1 -12.71 -11.69 -6.99
C MET A 1 -11.25 -12.03 -6.68
N LEU A 2 -10.93 -12.82 -5.64
CA LEU A 2 -9.55 -13.29 -5.32
C LEU A 2 -8.77 -13.93 -6.49
N PHE A 3 -9.43 -14.66 -7.40
CA PHE A 3 -8.79 -15.28 -8.56
C PHE A 3 -8.32 -14.31 -9.65
N ALA A 4 -8.87 -13.09 -9.73
CA ALA A 4 -8.41 -12.08 -10.69
C ALA A 4 -7.13 -11.35 -10.22
N PHE A 5 -6.80 -11.44 -8.92
CA PHE A 5 -5.69 -10.70 -8.31
C PHE A 5 -4.35 -11.42 -8.40
N ALA A 6 -4.33 -12.75 -8.33
CA ALA A 6 -3.11 -13.53 -8.57
C ALA A 6 -2.65 -13.45 -10.05
N ALA A 7 -3.59 -13.21 -10.97
CA ALA A 7 -3.34 -13.15 -12.41
C ALA A 7 -2.58 -11.90 -12.87
N THR A 8 -2.42 -10.88 -12.01
CA THR A 8 -1.72 -9.62 -12.37
C THR A 8 -0.42 -9.41 -11.60
N ALA A 9 -0.38 -9.78 -10.32
CA ALA A 9 0.83 -9.62 -9.51
C ALA A 9 1.99 -10.54 -9.94
N ILE A 10 1.69 -11.79 -10.32
CA ILE A 10 2.71 -12.76 -10.75
C ILE A 10 3.32 -12.35 -12.10
N PRO A 11 2.54 -12.04 -13.17
CA PRO A 11 3.13 -11.59 -14.43
C PRO A 11 3.89 -10.28 -14.32
N LEU A 12 3.50 -9.39 -13.41
CA LEU A 12 4.16 -8.12 -13.22
C LEU A 12 5.49 -8.25 -12.48
N GLY A 13 5.59 -9.16 -11.51
CA GLY A 13 6.88 -9.53 -10.90
C GLY A 13 7.82 -10.17 -11.92
N LEU A 14 7.31 -11.13 -12.70
CA LEU A 14 8.07 -11.75 -13.80
C LEU A 14 8.49 -10.73 -14.87
N TRP A 15 7.66 -9.73 -15.13
CA TRP A 15 7.97 -8.65 -16.07
C TRP A 15 9.07 -7.73 -15.54
N VAL A 16 9.07 -7.39 -14.23
CA VAL A 16 10.13 -6.59 -13.62
C VAL A 16 11.48 -7.33 -13.62
N ASP A 17 11.47 -8.66 -13.44
CA ASP A 17 12.67 -9.47 -13.58
C ASP A 17 13.14 -9.52 -15.04
N ASP A 18 12.21 -9.67 -16.01
CA ASP A 18 12.50 -9.72 -17.45
C ASP A 18 13.09 -8.40 -17.99
N ILE A 19 12.68 -7.25 -17.46
CA ILE A 19 13.25 -5.95 -17.85
C ILE A 19 14.63 -5.68 -17.23
N GLY A 20 15.15 -6.55 -16.36
CA GLY A 20 16.46 -6.39 -15.72
C GLY A 20 16.42 -5.59 -14.41
N GLY A 21 15.25 -5.45 -13.78
CA GLY A 21 15.10 -4.82 -12.47
C GLY A 21 14.69 -3.34 -12.50
N PRO A 22 14.62 -2.70 -11.31
CA PRO A 22 14.12 -1.34 -11.14
C PRO A 22 14.95 -0.28 -11.86
N GLU A 23 16.26 -0.42 -11.89
CA GLU A 23 17.18 0.53 -12.54
C GLU A 23 17.01 0.50 -14.06
N ALA A 24 16.90 -0.71 -14.63
CA ALA A 24 16.65 -0.89 -16.06
C ALA A 24 15.27 -0.36 -16.48
N PHE A 25 14.27 -0.42 -15.59
CA PHE A 25 12.99 0.27 -15.81
C PHE A 25 13.19 1.78 -15.93
N VAL A 26 13.96 2.39 -15.03
CA VAL A 26 14.25 3.84 -15.08
C VAL A 26 15.04 4.20 -16.33
N GLU A 27 16.03 3.40 -16.71
CA GLU A 27 16.81 3.60 -17.94
C GLU A 27 15.91 3.56 -19.19
N ARG A 28 14.97 2.62 -19.24
CA ARG A 28 14.08 2.44 -20.39
C ARG A 28 13.02 3.53 -20.53
N TYR A 29 12.44 3.99 -19.41
CA TYR A 29 11.32 4.94 -19.42
C TYR A 29 11.72 6.38 -19.07
N GLY A 30 12.95 6.61 -18.62
CA GLY A 30 13.51 7.92 -18.31
C GLY A 30 12.61 8.75 -17.42
N ILE A 31 12.29 9.98 -17.86
CA ILE A 31 11.45 10.93 -17.10
C ILE A 31 10.00 10.44 -16.88
N ALA A 32 9.52 9.49 -17.69
CA ALA A 32 8.19 8.91 -17.52
C ALA A 32 8.14 7.81 -16.43
N ALA A 33 9.30 7.30 -15.98
CA ALA A 33 9.36 6.18 -15.04
C ALA A 33 8.61 6.46 -13.71
N PRO A 34 8.76 7.63 -13.05
CA PRO A 34 8.00 7.94 -11.83
C PRO A 34 6.48 7.99 -12.05
N LEU A 35 6.03 8.50 -13.20
CA LEU A 35 4.60 8.59 -13.56
C LEU A 35 3.96 7.21 -13.74
N LEU A 36 4.73 6.24 -14.25
CA LEU A 36 4.29 4.85 -14.39
C LEU A 36 4.40 4.07 -13.08
N THR A 37 5.37 4.41 -12.23
CA THR A 37 5.65 3.72 -10.97
C THR A 37 4.47 3.76 -10.01
N VAL A 38 3.87 4.93 -9.79
CA VAL A 38 2.75 5.11 -8.84
C VAL A 38 1.53 4.24 -9.17
N PRO A 39 0.97 4.27 -10.40
CA PRO A 39 -0.19 3.43 -10.73
C PRO A 39 0.13 1.94 -10.71
N ILE A 40 1.32 1.52 -11.18
CA ILE A 40 1.76 0.13 -11.12
C ILE A 40 1.85 -0.34 -9.66
N HIS A 41 2.51 0.45 -8.81
CA HIS A 41 2.61 0.19 -7.37
C HIS A 41 1.24 0.11 -6.71
N ALA A 42 0.33 1.03 -7.05
CA ALA A 42 -1.00 1.04 -6.48
C ALA A 42 -1.78 -0.22 -6.83
N VAL A 43 -1.72 -0.68 -8.10
CA VAL A 43 -2.38 -1.91 -8.55
C VAL A 43 -1.83 -3.12 -7.79
N ILE A 44 -0.51 -3.23 -7.64
CA ILE A 44 0.13 -4.30 -6.85
C ILE A 44 -0.34 -4.26 -5.40
N SER A 45 -0.35 -3.08 -4.80
CA SER A 45 -0.68 -2.87 -3.38
C SER A 45 -2.16 -3.07 -3.04
N VAL A 46 -3.04 -3.11 -4.05
CA VAL A 46 -4.44 -3.53 -3.85
C VAL A 46 -4.52 -5.04 -3.63
N THR A 47 -3.55 -5.80 -4.16
CA THR A 47 -3.47 -7.26 -4.01
C THR A 47 -2.82 -7.63 -2.67
N PRO A 48 -2.97 -8.87 -2.18
CA PRO A 48 -2.26 -9.34 -0.98
C PRO A 48 -0.76 -9.61 -1.21
N PHE A 49 -0.23 -9.20 -2.37
CA PHE A 49 1.20 -9.26 -2.65
C PHE A 49 1.96 -8.31 -1.72
N PRO A 50 3.15 -8.70 -1.22
CA PRO A 50 3.98 -7.84 -0.36
C PRO A 50 4.49 -6.61 -1.14
N SER A 51 3.69 -5.56 -1.16
CA SER A 51 3.98 -4.27 -1.80
C SER A 51 5.18 -3.54 -1.22
N GLU A 52 5.62 -3.91 -0.03
CA GLU A 52 6.85 -3.47 0.61
C GLU A 52 8.08 -3.75 -0.27
N LEU A 53 8.08 -4.88 -1.00
CA LEU A 53 9.12 -5.20 -1.97
C LEU A 53 9.17 -4.18 -3.11
N PHE A 54 8.01 -3.62 -3.50
CA PHE A 54 7.94 -2.60 -4.52
C PHE A 54 8.47 -1.25 -4.02
N VAL A 55 8.24 -0.91 -2.74
CA VAL A 55 8.85 0.28 -2.14
C VAL A 55 10.37 0.13 -2.01
N LEU A 56 10.85 -1.08 -1.69
CA LEU A 56 12.26 -1.41 -1.68
C LEU A 56 12.87 -1.21 -3.08
N ALA A 57 12.23 -1.77 -4.11
CA ALA A 57 12.61 -1.54 -5.52
C ALA A 57 12.63 -0.05 -5.89
N ASN A 58 11.65 0.74 -5.45
CA ASN A 58 11.64 2.18 -5.66
C ASN A 58 12.84 2.87 -4.99
N GLY A 59 13.22 2.43 -3.78
CA GLY A 59 14.41 2.92 -3.09
C GLY A 59 15.69 2.66 -3.88
N THR A 60 15.80 1.47 -4.47
CA THR A 60 16.94 1.09 -5.30
C THR A 60 16.99 1.89 -6.61
N ALA A 61 15.85 2.08 -7.28
CA ALA A 61 15.78 2.78 -8.57
C ALA A 61 15.88 4.31 -8.47
N TYR A 62 15.26 4.91 -7.45
CA TYR A 62 15.07 6.37 -7.35
C TYR A 62 15.79 7.00 -6.15
N GLY A 63 16.49 6.21 -5.35
CA GLY A 63 17.07 6.64 -4.08
C GLY A 63 16.01 6.82 -2.98
N TRP A 64 16.47 7.17 -1.78
CA TRP A 64 15.65 7.14 -0.58
C TRP A 64 14.44 8.08 -0.60
N LEU A 65 14.67 9.37 -0.88
CA LEU A 65 13.62 10.39 -0.79
C LEU A 65 12.56 10.21 -1.90
N LEU A 66 13.00 10.13 -3.15
CA LEU A 66 12.08 9.99 -4.28
C LEU A 66 11.44 8.60 -4.30
N GLY A 67 12.20 7.54 -4.03
CA GLY A 67 11.66 6.18 -3.91
C GLY A 67 10.63 6.06 -2.79
N GLY A 68 10.90 6.68 -1.64
CA GLY A 68 9.95 6.78 -0.53
C GLY A 68 8.70 7.56 -0.89
N ALA A 69 8.83 8.70 -1.57
CA ALA A 69 7.69 9.49 -2.02
C ALA A 69 6.80 8.72 -3.01
N LEU A 70 7.40 8.05 -4.01
CA LEU A 70 6.67 7.23 -4.99
C LEU A 70 6.01 6.01 -4.32
N GLY A 71 6.71 5.39 -3.37
CA GLY A 71 6.17 4.32 -2.53
C GLY A 71 4.94 4.77 -1.75
N TRP A 72 5.07 5.88 -1.04
CA TRP A 72 4.01 6.51 -0.27
C TRP A 72 2.79 6.90 -1.11
N MET A 73 3.01 7.47 -2.30
CA MET A 73 1.94 7.80 -3.25
C MET A 73 1.22 6.54 -3.74
N GLY A 74 1.97 5.48 -4.07
CA GLY A 74 1.40 4.20 -4.50
C GLY A 74 0.51 3.56 -3.44
N TRP A 75 0.97 3.49 -2.19
CA TRP A 75 0.17 2.98 -1.07
C TRP A 75 -1.04 3.84 -0.74
N THR A 76 -0.90 5.16 -0.81
CA THR A 76 -2.02 6.09 -0.59
C THR A 76 -3.08 5.86 -1.66
N LEU A 77 -2.68 5.78 -2.94
CA LEU A 77 -3.60 5.51 -4.04
C LEU A 77 -4.27 4.14 -3.91
N ALA A 78 -3.51 3.09 -3.56
CA ALA A 78 -4.06 1.77 -3.28
C ALA A 78 -5.08 1.77 -2.13
N SER A 79 -4.81 2.55 -1.09
CA SER A 79 -5.72 2.71 0.06
C SER A 79 -7.05 3.31 -0.38
N LEU A 80 -7.01 4.37 -1.21
CA LEU A 80 -8.21 5.00 -1.77
C LEU A 80 -8.99 4.04 -2.68
N ILE A 81 -8.29 3.24 -3.49
CA ILE A 81 -8.90 2.22 -4.36
C ILE A 81 -9.62 1.16 -3.51
N GLN A 82 -8.94 0.57 -2.52
CA GLN A 82 -9.52 -0.44 -1.63
C GLN A 82 -10.71 0.10 -0.84
N TYR A 83 -10.60 1.32 -0.31
CA TYR A 83 -11.70 2.02 0.35
C TYR A 83 -12.91 2.14 -0.58
N ALA A 84 -12.70 2.62 -1.81
CA ALA A 84 -13.79 2.85 -2.77
C ALA A 84 -14.46 1.55 -3.22
N LEU A 85 -13.67 0.48 -3.41
CA LEU A 85 -14.19 -0.88 -3.67
C LEU A 85 -15.07 -1.34 -2.51
N ALA A 86 -14.55 -1.28 -1.28
CA ALA A 86 -15.25 -1.72 -0.08
C ALA A 86 -16.55 -0.93 0.16
N SER A 87 -16.55 0.39 -0.02
CA SER A 87 -17.76 1.22 0.12
C SER A 87 -18.89 0.86 -0.84
N ARG A 88 -18.58 0.22 -1.99
CA ARG A 88 -19.55 -0.17 -3.02
C ARG A 88 -20.04 -1.61 -2.88
N THR A 89 -19.25 -2.49 -2.27
CA THR A 89 -19.55 -3.94 -2.19
C THR A 89 -20.02 -4.41 -0.82
N ALA A 90 -20.24 -3.50 0.14
CA ALA A 90 -20.43 -3.79 1.56
C ALA A 90 -21.75 -4.48 1.98
N VAL A 91 -22.55 -5.02 1.06
CA VAL A 91 -23.92 -5.49 1.38
C VAL A 91 -23.93 -6.67 2.38
N ASP A 92 -22.88 -7.50 2.44
CA ASP A 92 -22.77 -8.66 3.34
C ASP A 92 -21.38 -8.78 4.03
N PHE A 93 -20.76 -7.66 4.39
CA PHE A 93 -19.38 -7.68 4.92
C PHE A 93 -19.33 -7.96 6.44
N ASP A 94 -18.71 -9.08 6.82
CA ASP A 94 -18.43 -9.44 8.22
C ASP A 94 -17.26 -8.59 8.78
N VAL A 95 -17.62 -7.54 9.51
CA VAL A 95 -16.70 -6.57 10.12
C VAL A 95 -15.91 -7.21 11.28
N ASP A 96 -16.57 -8.00 12.11
CA ASP A 96 -15.98 -8.55 13.34
C ASP A 96 -14.87 -9.54 13.01
N ARG A 97 -15.09 -10.40 12.00
CA ARG A 97 -14.06 -11.32 11.49
C ARG A 97 -12.80 -10.60 10.97
N HIS A 98 -12.94 -9.40 10.43
CA HIS A 98 -11.81 -8.61 9.95
C HIS A 98 -11.10 -7.87 11.08
N LEU A 99 -11.84 -7.37 12.06
CA LEU A 99 -11.29 -6.76 13.27
C LEU A 99 -10.44 -7.76 14.07
N ASP A 100 -10.83 -9.04 14.10
CA ASP A 100 -10.07 -10.09 14.81
C ASP A 100 -8.66 -10.34 14.26
N LYS A 101 -8.37 -9.89 13.04
CA LYS A 101 -7.02 -9.91 12.47
C LYS A 101 -6.10 -8.84 13.08
N LEU A 102 -6.67 -7.88 13.81
CA LEU A 102 -5.92 -6.81 14.46
C LEU A 102 -5.64 -7.12 15.95
N PRO A 103 -4.55 -6.57 16.51
CA PRO A 103 -4.29 -6.63 17.95
C PRO A 103 -5.47 -6.14 18.79
N ALA A 104 -5.68 -6.74 19.97
CA ALA A 104 -6.79 -6.39 20.86
C ALA A 104 -6.85 -4.89 21.20
N ARG A 105 -5.70 -4.26 21.49
CA ARG A 105 -5.61 -2.81 21.76
C ARG A 105 -6.10 -1.92 20.61
N LEU A 106 -5.97 -2.38 19.37
CA LEU A 106 -6.51 -1.66 18.20
C LEU A 106 -8.01 -1.87 18.07
N ARG A 107 -8.53 -3.06 18.42
CA ARG A 107 -9.97 -3.35 18.39
C ARG A 107 -10.77 -2.54 19.41
N GLU A 108 -10.14 -2.08 20.48
CA GLU A 108 -10.74 -1.18 21.47
C GLU A 108 -11.03 0.24 20.90
N LEU A 109 -10.35 0.61 19.81
CA LEU A 109 -10.56 1.91 19.16
C LEU A 109 -11.71 1.83 18.14
N PRO A 110 -12.58 2.86 18.07
CA PRO A 110 -13.52 2.99 16.97
C PRO A 110 -12.82 2.99 15.61
N VAL A 111 -13.43 2.36 14.61
CA VAL A 111 -12.85 2.27 13.25
C VAL A 111 -12.63 3.65 12.62
N ASP A 112 -13.42 4.65 12.99
CA ASP A 112 -13.32 6.05 12.54
C ASP A 112 -12.35 6.91 13.34
N HIS A 113 -11.75 6.34 14.39
CA HIS A 113 -10.75 7.00 15.21
C HIS A 113 -9.44 7.16 14.42
N PRO A 114 -8.81 8.35 14.40
CA PRO A 114 -7.56 8.58 13.66
C PRO A 114 -6.44 7.60 14.02
N LEU A 115 -6.29 7.27 15.31
CA LEU A 115 -5.29 6.28 15.75
C LEU A 115 -5.56 4.88 15.17
N PHE A 116 -6.81 4.46 15.04
CA PHE A 116 -7.13 3.18 14.39
C PHE A 116 -6.69 3.21 12.93
N LEU A 117 -7.03 4.28 12.21
CA LEU A 117 -6.73 4.44 10.78
C LEU A 117 -5.23 4.58 10.47
N ILE A 118 -4.44 5.07 11.41
CA ILE A 118 -2.98 5.29 11.29
C ILE A 118 -2.20 4.06 11.78
N LEU A 119 -2.47 3.61 13.01
CA LEU A 119 -1.70 2.55 13.66
C LEU A 119 -2.12 1.16 13.19
N GLY A 120 -3.37 0.98 12.79
CA GLY A 120 -3.86 -0.27 12.24
C GLY A 120 -3.17 -0.68 10.95
N ARG A 121 -2.41 0.22 10.30
CA ARG A 121 -1.62 -0.07 9.09
C ARG A 121 -0.25 -0.68 9.40
N GLN A 122 0.27 -0.51 10.62
CA GLN A 122 1.62 -0.94 11.01
C GLN A 122 1.68 -2.43 11.38
N VAL A 123 0.52 -3.06 11.57
CA VAL A 123 0.44 -4.48 11.89
C VAL A 123 0.36 -5.31 10.62
N PRO A 124 0.86 -6.56 10.62
CA PRO A 124 0.76 -7.45 9.47
C PRO A 124 -0.69 -7.56 8.97
N PHE A 125 -0.89 -7.43 7.66
CA PHE A 125 -2.21 -7.38 6.99
C PHE A 125 -3.14 -6.22 7.38
N GLY A 126 -2.72 -5.38 8.32
CA GLY A 126 -3.52 -4.29 8.87
C GLY A 126 -3.83 -3.21 7.86
N PHE A 127 -2.91 -2.93 6.92
CA PHE A 127 -3.14 -2.02 5.80
C PHE A 127 -4.45 -2.33 5.05
N HIS A 128 -4.64 -3.58 4.63
CA HIS A 128 -5.85 -4.01 3.91
C HIS A 128 -7.08 -3.98 4.81
N VAL A 129 -6.95 -4.47 6.05
CA VAL A 129 -8.06 -4.50 7.00
C VAL A 129 -8.60 -3.10 7.27
N VAL A 130 -7.73 -2.13 7.56
CA VAL A 130 -8.11 -0.73 7.81
C VAL A 130 -8.80 -0.11 6.60
N ASN A 131 -8.27 -0.32 5.39
CA ASN A 131 -8.85 0.24 4.17
C ASN A 131 -10.28 -0.27 3.92
N VAL A 132 -10.46 -1.58 4.07
CA VAL A 132 -11.76 -2.23 3.85
C VAL A 132 -12.76 -1.83 4.93
N LEU A 133 -12.37 -1.88 6.21
CA LEU A 133 -13.25 -1.48 7.31
C LEU A 133 -13.69 -0.02 7.20
N ALA A 134 -12.76 0.87 6.81
CA ALA A 134 -13.09 2.27 6.59
C ALA A 134 -14.08 2.47 5.44
N GLY A 135 -13.91 1.72 4.34
CA GLY A 135 -14.83 1.74 3.21
C GLY A 135 -16.22 1.22 3.55
N VAL A 136 -16.30 0.08 4.24
CA VAL A 136 -17.56 -0.54 4.69
C VAL A 136 -18.32 0.39 5.63
N LYS A 137 -17.62 1.04 6.58
CA LYS A 137 -18.21 2.01 7.51
C LYS A 137 -18.45 3.39 6.90
N ARG A 138 -18.11 3.60 5.62
CA ARG A 138 -18.27 4.87 4.88
C ARG A 138 -17.70 6.08 5.64
N ILE A 139 -16.52 5.92 6.22
CA ILE A 139 -15.80 7.03 6.87
C ILE A 139 -15.53 8.12 5.84
N SER A 140 -15.61 9.40 6.23
CA SER A 140 -15.25 10.51 5.34
C SER A 140 -13.96 10.24 4.56
N LEU A 141 -14.05 10.27 3.22
CA LEU A 141 -12.93 9.98 2.32
C LEU A 141 -11.72 10.85 2.64
N LEU A 142 -11.94 12.13 2.96
CA LEU A 142 -10.86 13.05 3.31
C LEU A 142 -10.16 12.64 4.62
N ARG A 143 -10.94 12.29 5.66
CA ARG A 143 -10.38 11.80 6.92
C ARG A 143 -9.54 10.54 6.69
N PHE A 144 -10.09 9.59 5.95
CA PHE A 144 -9.41 8.36 5.62
C PHE A 144 -8.14 8.62 4.81
N ALA A 145 -8.18 9.47 3.79
CA ALA A 145 -7.04 9.80 2.94
C ALA A 145 -5.89 10.44 3.74
N ILE A 146 -6.20 11.39 4.64
CA ILE A 146 -5.20 12.01 5.51
C ILE A 146 -4.57 10.98 6.45
N CYS A 147 -5.38 10.17 7.13
CA CYS A 147 -4.88 9.14 8.04
C CYS A 147 -4.06 8.07 7.29
N ALA A 148 -4.48 7.72 6.06
CA ALA A 148 -3.78 6.78 5.20
C ALA A 148 -2.43 7.31 4.73
N GLY A 149 -2.39 8.56 4.28
CA GLY A 149 -1.16 9.26 3.96
C GLY A 149 -0.22 9.25 5.16
N ILE A 150 -0.65 9.76 6.31
CA ILE A 150 0.20 9.84 7.51
C ILE A 150 0.70 8.45 7.95
N GLY A 151 -0.19 7.46 8.04
CA GLY A 151 0.16 6.13 8.50
C GLY A 151 1.08 5.35 7.55
N SER A 152 1.16 5.73 6.28
CA SER A 152 2.01 5.02 5.31
C SER A 152 3.44 5.58 5.25
N VAL A 153 3.70 6.77 5.82
CA VAL A 153 5.02 7.41 5.80
C VAL A 153 6.12 6.56 6.46
N PRO A 154 5.95 6.01 7.69
CA PRO A 154 7.03 5.29 8.35
C PRO A 154 7.51 4.08 7.54
N GLY A 155 6.58 3.28 7.02
CA GLY A 155 6.90 2.17 6.13
C GLY A 155 7.60 2.65 4.85
N ALA A 156 7.10 3.74 4.23
CA ALA A 156 7.63 4.19 2.95
C ALA A 156 9.09 4.65 3.09
N VAL A 157 9.38 5.39 4.16
CA VAL A 157 10.73 5.83 4.52
C VAL A 157 11.63 4.63 4.84
N LEU A 158 11.12 3.66 5.60
CA LEU A 158 11.89 2.47 6.01
C LEU A 158 12.29 1.63 4.79
N TYR A 159 11.32 1.17 4.00
CA TYR A 159 11.57 0.26 2.88
C TYR A 159 12.35 0.93 1.75
N ALA A 160 12.08 2.19 1.44
CA ALA A 160 12.87 2.91 0.44
C ALA A 160 14.30 3.17 0.93
N GLY A 161 14.50 3.36 2.24
CA GLY A 161 15.83 3.51 2.83
C GLY A 161 16.64 2.23 2.70
N LEU A 162 16.03 1.09 3.03
CA LEU A 162 16.63 -0.24 2.82
C LEU A 162 17.00 -0.47 1.34
N GLY A 163 16.08 -0.14 0.42
CA GLY A 163 16.33 -0.26 -1.03
C GLY A 163 17.45 0.63 -1.55
N ALA A 164 17.57 1.83 -1.00
CA ALA A 164 18.63 2.79 -1.34
C ALA A 164 19.99 2.45 -0.69
N GLY A 165 20.08 1.36 0.08
CA GLY A 165 21.31 0.96 0.77
C GLY A 165 21.65 1.81 2.00
N ILE A 166 20.68 2.55 2.55
CA ILE A 166 20.87 3.24 3.83
C ILE A 166 21.01 2.18 4.91
N GLN A 167 22.17 2.15 5.56
CA GLN A 167 22.38 1.40 6.77
C GLN A 167 21.56 2.05 7.88
N LEU A 168 20.35 1.53 8.07
CA LEU A 168 19.53 1.82 9.24
C LEU A 168 20.14 1.01 10.39
N LEU A 169 21.22 1.57 10.97
CA LEU A 169 21.95 1.24 12.21
C LEU A 169 23.46 1.40 12.01
#